data_AF-A0A6A6E0P8-F1
#
_entry.id   AF-A0A6A6E0P8-F1
#
_cell.length_a   1.000
_cell.length_b   1.000
_cell.length_c   1.000
_cell.angle_alpha   90.00
_cell.angle_beta   90.00
_cell.angle_gamma   90.00
#
_symmetry.space_group_name_H-M   'P 1'
#
loop_
_entity.id
_entity.type
_entity.pdbx_description
1 polymer ?
#
loop_
_entity_poly.entity_id
_entity_poly.type
_entity_poly.pdbx_seq_one_letter_code
_entity_poly.pdbx_strand_id
1 'polypeptide(L)'
;MSCGQLSQHLQRIKRQAENFQSKFPLPDKFPPQRKPDDGVEIAALISPDISYYYTTKVFIKRQPHQDELGLDMYGNPATNPYIADRLRNEAAVLQFVTKHTTIPVPKFLDLWMENGLVHLKTALVENGVELQHIDKSLLPTAVREVTAQLESTILPQLRSLSPAW
;
A
#
# COMPACT_ATOMS: atom_id res chain seq x y z
N MET A 1 3.19 -1.16 -30.21
CA MET A 1 2.38 -1.36 -29.00
C MET A 1 2.28 -0.02 -28.30
N SER A 2 1.09 0.57 -28.26
CA SER A 2 0.86 1.90 -27.68
C SER A 2 1.18 1.85 -26.18
N CYS A 3 2.14 2.66 -25.73
CA CYS A 3 2.38 2.93 -24.32
C CYS A 3 1.11 3.61 -23.78
N GLY A 4 0.22 2.83 -23.17
CA GLY A 4 -1.02 3.34 -22.58
C GLY A 4 -0.66 4.40 -21.56
N GLN A 5 -1.18 5.61 -21.75
CA GLN A 5 -0.94 6.74 -20.87
C GLN A 5 -1.39 6.35 -19.45
N LEU A 6 -0.48 6.43 -18.46
CA LEU A 6 -0.79 6.13 -17.07
C LEU A 6 -2.01 6.95 -16.60
N SER A 7 -2.90 6.35 -15.80
CA SER A 7 -4.02 7.08 -15.19
C SER A 7 -3.49 8.24 -14.33
N GLN A 8 -4.32 9.26 -14.08
CA GLN A 8 -3.93 10.39 -13.22
C GLN A 8 -3.49 9.93 -11.83
N HIS A 9 -4.11 8.87 -11.31
CA HIS A 9 -3.72 8.22 -10.05
C HIS A 9 -2.27 7.72 -10.08
N LEU A 10 -1.95 6.94 -11.11
CA LEU A 10 -0.63 6.31 -11.25
C LEU A 10 0.47 7.34 -11.54
N GLN A 11 0.15 8.39 -12.31
CA GLN A 11 1.06 9.53 -12.49
C GLN A 11 1.36 10.23 -11.17
N ARG A 12 0.37 10.31 -10.27
CA ARG A 12 0.55 10.93 -8.96
C ARG A 12 1.40 10.08 -8.03
N ILE A 13 1.14 8.78 -7.96
CA ILE A 13 1.99 7.83 -7.21
C ILE A 13 3.45 7.97 -7.66
N LYS A 14 3.68 7.95 -8.99
CA LYS A 14 5.01 8.11 -9.56
C LYS A 14 5.69 9.39 -9.09
N ARG A 15 5.01 10.53 -9.21
CA ARG A 15 5.55 11.84 -8.79
C ARG A 15 5.81 11.91 -7.28
N GLN A 16 4.96 11.30 -6.46
CA GLN A 16 5.15 11.27 -5.01
C GLN A 16 6.37 10.42 -4.63
N ALA A 17 6.54 9.26 -5.26
CA ALA A 17 7.70 8.42 -5.06
C ALA A 17 9.00 9.14 -5.49
N GLU A 18 9.01 9.77 -6.67
CA GLU A 18 10.14 10.57 -7.16
C GLU A 18 10.48 11.73 -6.20
N ASN A 19 9.46 12.47 -5.76
CA ASN A 19 9.64 13.57 -4.80
C ASN A 19 10.18 13.07 -3.45
N PHE A 20 9.68 11.94 -2.95
CA PHE A 20 10.17 11.35 -1.70
C PHE A 20 11.63 10.91 -1.83
N GLN A 21 11.94 10.11 -2.85
CA GLN A 21 13.26 9.57 -3.07
C GLN A 21 14.30 10.68 -3.34
N SER A 22 13.90 11.79 -3.95
CA SER A 22 14.78 12.96 -4.13
C SER A 22 15.20 13.62 -2.81
N LYS A 23 14.36 13.53 -1.77
CA LYS A 23 14.62 14.08 -0.44
C LYS A 23 15.31 13.08 0.48
N PHE A 24 14.99 11.80 0.31
CA PHE A 24 15.47 10.69 1.13
C PHE A 24 15.98 9.57 0.20
N PRO A 25 17.23 9.68 -0.31
CA PRO A 25 17.77 8.74 -1.29
C PRO A 25 18.27 7.45 -0.60
N LEU A 26 17.37 6.75 0.09
CA LEU A 26 17.68 5.49 0.76
C LEU A 26 17.93 4.39 -0.26
N PRO A 27 18.94 3.53 -0.05
CA PRO A 27 19.26 2.45 -0.98
C PRO A 27 18.21 1.34 -0.91
N ASP A 28 17.86 0.78 -2.06
CA ASP A 28 17.09 -0.48 -2.15
C ASP A 28 18.05 -1.63 -2.44
N LYS A 29 18.52 -2.30 -1.39
CA LYS A 29 19.46 -3.41 -1.50
C LYS A 29 18.75 -4.74 -1.73
N PHE A 30 17.47 -4.82 -1.35
CA PHE A 30 16.69 -6.05 -1.41
C PHE A 30 15.33 -5.84 -2.10
N PRO A 31 15.31 -5.41 -3.38
CA PRO A 31 14.07 -5.30 -4.12
C PRO A 31 13.39 -6.67 -4.26
N PRO A 32 12.04 -6.75 -4.20
CA PRO A 32 11.33 -8.02 -4.34
C PRO A 32 11.49 -8.58 -5.75
N GLN A 33 11.62 -9.90 -5.87
CA GLN A 33 11.58 -10.56 -7.17
C GLN A 33 10.21 -10.36 -7.84
N ARG A 34 10.22 -9.82 -9.06
CA ARG A 34 9.01 -9.55 -9.84
C ARG A 34 8.64 -10.74 -10.71
N LYS A 35 7.33 -11.03 -10.80
CA LYS A 35 6.78 -11.97 -11.77
C LYS A 35 6.38 -11.21 -13.04
N PRO A 36 6.50 -11.78 -14.25
CA PRO A 36 6.06 -11.12 -15.49
C PRO A 36 4.60 -10.63 -15.44
N ASP A 37 3.75 -11.36 -14.72
CA ASP A 37 2.33 -11.03 -14.57
C ASP A 37 2.05 -9.85 -13.63
N ASP A 38 3.06 -9.40 -12.85
CA ASP A 38 2.94 -8.23 -11.98
C ASP A 38 2.76 -6.93 -12.79
N GLY A 39 3.07 -6.92 -14.08
CA GLY A 39 2.94 -5.74 -14.94
C GLY A 39 4.17 -4.82 -14.91
N VAL A 40 4.07 -3.69 -15.62
CA VAL A 40 5.20 -2.76 -15.80
C VAL A 40 5.41 -1.96 -14.53
N GLU A 41 6.66 -1.76 -14.12
CA GLU A 41 6.98 -0.93 -12.97
C GLU A 41 6.59 0.54 -13.19
N ILE A 42 6.00 1.15 -12.17
CA ILE A 42 5.60 2.55 -12.15
C ILE A 42 6.54 3.34 -11.25
N ALA A 43 6.76 2.85 -10.04
CA ALA A 43 7.58 3.52 -9.03
C ALA A 43 7.95 2.58 -7.88
N ALA A 44 9.04 2.92 -7.18
CA ALA A 44 9.38 2.41 -5.86
C ALA A 44 9.57 3.59 -4.90
N LEU A 45 9.14 3.43 -3.65
CA LEU A 45 9.36 4.37 -2.56
C LEU A 45 10.01 3.61 -1.41
N ILE A 46 11.25 3.96 -1.10
CA ILE A 46 12.07 3.28 -0.10
C ILE A 46 12.13 4.14 1.13
N SER A 47 11.66 3.64 2.27
CA SER A 47 11.63 4.40 3.53
C SER A 47 12.11 3.56 4.72
N PRO A 48 12.50 4.20 5.84
CA PRO A 48 12.91 3.48 7.05
C PRO A 48 11.78 2.71 7.73
N ASP A 49 10.52 3.01 7.39
CA ASP A 49 9.36 2.35 7.97
C ASP A 49 8.87 1.18 7.12
N ILE A 50 8.83 1.37 5.80
CA ILE A 50 8.27 0.41 4.86
C ILE A 50 8.69 0.76 3.44
N SER A 51 8.99 -0.24 2.63
CA SER A 51 9.27 -0.04 1.21
C SER A 51 8.04 -0.41 0.37
N TYR A 52 7.75 0.43 -0.60
CA TYR A 52 6.58 0.35 -1.46
C TYR A 52 7.00 0.21 -2.92
N TYR A 53 6.30 -0.67 -3.62
CA TYR A 53 6.60 -1.00 -4.99
C TYR A 53 5.31 -1.06 -5.81
N TYR A 54 5.21 -0.19 -6.80
CA TYR A 54 4.03 -0.04 -7.64
C TYR A 54 4.34 -0.52 -9.05
N THR A 55 3.52 -1.43 -9.56
CA THR A 55 3.47 -1.77 -10.98
C THR A 55 2.10 -1.39 -11.54
N THR A 56 1.84 -1.66 -12.81
CA THR A 56 0.53 -1.45 -13.42
C THR A 56 -0.58 -2.36 -12.88
N LYS A 57 -0.26 -3.47 -12.21
CA LYS A 57 -1.27 -4.44 -11.74
C LYS A 57 -1.21 -4.74 -10.25
N VAL A 58 -0.05 -4.57 -9.61
CA VAL A 58 0.15 -4.95 -8.21
C VAL A 58 0.82 -3.84 -7.40
N PHE A 59 0.54 -3.88 -6.10
CA PHE A 59 1.22 -3.08 -5.11
C PHE A 59 1.87 -4.02 -4.11
N ILE A 60 3.19 -3.87 -3.91
CA ILE A 60 3.95 -4.66 -2.94
C ILE A 60 4.43 -3.76 -1.81
N LYS A 61 4.22 -4.22 -0.59
CA LYS A 61 4.79 -3.67 0.63
C LYS A 61 5.87 -4.62 1.14
N ARG A 62 7.02 -4.10 1.53
CA ARG A 62 8.17 -4.85 2.03
C ARG A 62 8.67 -4.25 3.34
N GLN A 63 8.99 -5.09 4.32
CA GLN A 63 9.71 -4.63 5.51
C GLN A 63 11.13 -4.17 5.14
N PRO A 64 11.64 -3.03 5.64
CA PRO A 64 12.99 -2.61 5.34
C PRO A 64 14.02 -3.58 5.96
N HIS A 65 15.14 -3.79 5.29
CA HIS A 65 16.25 -4.59 5.83
C HIS A 65 17.12 -3.73 6.74
N GLN A 66 17.72 -4.31 7.79
CA GLN A 66 18.57 -3.58 8.74
C GLN A 66 19.73 -2.84 8.05
N ASP A 67 20.33 -3.45 7.03
CA ASP A 67 21.39 -2.84 6.20
C ASP A 67 20.95 -1.62 5.37
N GLU A 68 19.65 -1.31 5.32
CA GLU A 68 19.07 -0.15 4.63
C GLU A 68 18.69 0.97 5.60
N LEU A 69 18.60 0.69 6.91
CA LEU A 69 18.11 1.63 7.92
C LEU A 69 19.19 2.55 8.51
N GLY A 70 20.45 2.15 8.44
CA GLY A 70 21.56 2.92 9.04
C GLY A 70 21.54 2.89 10.56
N LEU A 71 21.84 4.03 11.19
CA LEU A 71 21.92 4.17 12.64
C LEU A 71 20.75 5.00 13.19
N ASP A 72 20.32 4.69 14.40
CA ASP A 72 19.36 5.48 15.18
C ASP A 72 20.01 6.77 15.73
N MET A 73 19.22 7.59 16.45
CA MET A 73 19.70 8.85 17.03
C MET A 73 20.77 8.69 18.12
N TYR A 74 21.02 7.46 18.58
CA TYR A 74 22.03 7.11 19.58
C TYR A 74 23.26 6.42 18.95
N GLY A 75 23.28 6.22 17.63
CA GLY A 75 24.35 5.55 16.91
C GLY A 75 24.27 4.03 16.90
N ASN A 76 23.16 3.42 17.35
CA ASN A 76 22.95 1.98 17.23
C ASN A 76 22.32 1.62 15.88
N PRO A 77 22.46 0.38 15.38
CA PRO A 77 21.73 -0.07 14.20
C PRO A 77 20.23 0.16 14.36
N ALA A 78 19.64 0.91 13.44
CA ALA A 78 18.21 1.17 13.46
C ALA A 78 17.44 -0.15 13.18
N THR A 79 16.36 -0.36 13.94
CA THR A 79 15.50 -1.55 13.79
C THR A 79 14.05 -1.14 13.77
N ASN A 80 13.22 -1.88 13.03
CA ASN A 80 11.77 -1.70 13.04
C ASN A 80 11.07 -3.06 13.22
N PRO A 81 10.93 -3.52 14.48
CA PRO A 81 10.57 -4.91 14.76
C PRO A 81 9.13 -5.26 14.39
N TYR A 82 8.24 -4.27 14.26
CA TYR A 82 6.80 -4.50 14.12
C TYR A 82 6.32 -4.61 12.68
N ILE A 83 7.15 -4.30 11.68
CA ILE A 83 6.70 -4.23 10.28
C ILE A 83 6.31 -5.60 9.74
N ALA A 84 7.07 -6.64 10.08
CA ALA A 84 6.77 -8.00 9.69
C ALA A 84 5.35 -8.40 10.13
N ASP A 85 5.03 -8.17 11.40
CA ASP A 85 3.73 -8.51 11.97
C ASP A 85 2.62 -7.59 11.47
N ARG A 86 2.91 -6.31 11.23
CA ARG A 86 1.97 -5.38 10.60
C ARG A 86 1.56 -5.85 9.20
N LEU A 87 2.51 -6.34 8.39
CA LEU A 87 2.22 -6.87 7.05
C LEU A 87 1.41 -8.17 7.11
N ARG A 88 1.73 -9.07 8.06
CA ARG A 88 0.93 -10.29 8.30
C ARG A 88 -0.49 -9.97 8.75
N ASN A 89 -0.64 -9.02 9.66
CA ASN A 89 -1.94 -8.55 10.13
C ASN A 89 -2.74 -7.90 9.00
N GLU A 90 -2.11 -7.07 8.16
CA GLU A 90 -2.78 -6.50 7.01
C GLU A 90 -3.27 -7.58 6.03
N ALA A 91 -2.44 -8.59 5.73
CA ALA A 91 -2.85 -9.72 4.90
C ALA A 91 -4.07 -10.45 5.49
N ALA A 92 -4.04 -10.74 6.79
CA ALA A 92 -5.13 -11.41 7.49
C ALA A 92 -6.42 -10.56 7.46
N VAL A 93 -6.32 -9.24 7.66
CA VAL A 93 -7.47 -8.33 7.60
C VAL A 93 -8.05 -8.27 6.19
N LEU A 94 -7.22 -8.14 5.15
CA LEU A 94 -7.69 -8.13 3.76
C LEU A 94 -8.46 -9.41 3.41
N GLN A 95 -7.91 -10.57 3.80
CA GLN A 95 -8.56 -11.85 3.61
C GLN A 95 -9.87 -11.97 4.39
N PHE A 96 -9.86 -11.55 5.67
CA PHE A 96 -11.04 -11.59 6.53
C PHE A 96 -12.18 -10.71 5.99
N VAL A 97 -11.90 -9.43 5.70
CA VAL A 97 -12.90 -8.50 5.17
C VAL A 97 -13.46 -8.99 3.84
N THR A 98 -12.61 -9.48 2.93
CA THR A 98 -13.05 -10.03 1.63
C THR A 98 -13.93 -11.26 1.79
N LYS A 99 -13.64 -12.12 2.77
CA LYS A 99 -14.41 -13.35 3.01
C LYS A 99 -15.78 -13.08 3.63
N HIS A 100 -15.89 -12.04 4.46
CA HIS A 100 -17.06 -11.83 5.31
C HIS A 100 -17.90 -10.59 4.93
N THR A 101 -17.46 -9.78 3.97
CA THR A 101 -18.16 -8.56 3.57
C THR A 101 -18.05 -8.31 2.07
N THR A 102 -18.83 -7.36 1.58
CA THR A 102 -18.71 -6.77 0.24
C THR A 102 -17.98 -5.42 0.26
N ILE A 103 -17.35 -5.06 1.39
CA ILE A 103 -16.61 -3.80 1.53
C ILE A 103 -15.44 -3.83 0.53
N PRO A 104 -15.30 -2.81 -0.34
CA PRO A 104 -14.23 -2.78 -1.31
C PRO A 104 -12.88 -2.59 -0.61
N VAL A 105 -12.04 -3.61 -0.64
CA VAL A 105 -10.64 -3.58 -0.21
C VAL A 105 -9.74 -4.08 -1.33
N PRO A 106 -8.45 -3.69 -1.37
CA PRO A 106 -7.51 -4.25 -2.33
C PRO A 106 -7.47 -5.78 -2.25
N LYS A 107 -7.54 -6.45 -3.40
CA LYS A 107 -7.49 -7.91 -3.44
C LYS A 107 -6.14 -8.40 -2.91
N PHE A 108 -6.16 -9.23 -1.88
CA PHE A 108 -4.98 -9.98 -1.43
C PHE A 108 -4.50 -10.91 -2.56
N LEU A 109 -3.22 -10.85 -2.90
CA LEU A 109 -2.62 -11.73 -3.92
C LEU A 109 -1.61 -12.69 -3.32
N ASP A 110 -0.72 -12.22 -2.46
CA ASP A 110 0.34 -13.05 -1.88
C ASP A 110 0.92 -12.46 -0.59
N LEU A 111 1.45 -13.31 0.28
CA LEU A 111 2.26 -12.97 1.45
C LEU A 111 3.40 -13.97 1.53
N TRP A 112 4.63 -13.50 1.34
CA TRP A 112 5.81 -14.39 1.30
C TRP A 112 6.99 -13.79 2.05
N MET A 113 8.01 -14.64 2.26
CA MET A 113 9.31 -14.23 2.75
C MET A 113 10.36 -14.39 1.66
N GLU A 114 11.22 -13.39 1.53
CA GLU A 114 12.34 -13.38 0.60
C GLU A 114 13.48 -12.59 1.27
N ASN A 115 14.71 -13.13 1.27
CA ASN A 115 15.86 -12.52 1.96
C ASN A 115 15.62 -12.23 3.45
N GLY A 116 14.81 -13.05 4.13
CA GLY A 116 14.42 -12.83 5.53
C GLY A 116 13.41 -11.69 5.73
N LEU A 117 12.87 -11.12 4.65
CA LEU A 117 11.93 -10.00 4.66
C LEU A 117 10.51 -10.44 4.33
N VAL A 118 9.53 -9.96 5.10
CA VAL A 118 8.11 -10.15 4.79
C VAL A 118 7.67 -9.20 3.70
N HIS A 119 6.94 -9.74 2.73
CA HIS A 119 6.36 -9.02 1.61
C HIS A 119 4.86 -9.29 1.52
N LEU A 120 4.07 -8.24 1.38
CA LEU A 120 2.63 -8.30 1.11
C LEU A 120 2.36 -7.77 -0.30
N LYS A 121 1.69 -8.56 -1.14
CA LYS A 121 1.27 -8.16 -2.48
C LYS A 121 -0.25 -8.09 -2.56
N THR A 122 -0.75 -6.97 -3.07
CA THR A 122 -2.17 -6.75 -3.37
C THR A 122 -2.37 -6.35 -4.82
N ALA A 123 -3.58 -6.49 -5.33
CA ALA A 123 -3.95 -5.83 -6.58
C ALA A 123 -3.84 -4.31 -6.41
N LEU A 124 -3.36 -3.64 -7.45
CA LEU A 124 -3.30 -2.18 -7.49
C LEU A 124 -4.69 -1.60 -7.75
N VAL A 125 -5.04 -0.53 -7.04
CA VAL A 125 -6.20 0.29 -7.40
C VAL A 125 -5.78 1.25 -8.51
N GLU A 126 -6.13 0.95 -9.76
CA GLU A 126 -5.64 1.70 -10.93
C GLU A 126 -6.30 3.08 -11.09
N ASN A 127 -7.60 3.17 -10.77
CA ASN A 127 -8.46 4.32 -11.06
C ASN A 127 -9.04 4.89 -9.76
N GLY A 128 -8.20 5.57 -8.98
CA GLY A 128 -8.61 6.19 -7.71
C GLY A 128 -8.06 7.61 -7.54
N VAL A 129 -8.68 8.38 -6.67
CA VAL A 129 -8.10 9.64 -6.16
C VAL A 129 -8.11 9.53 -4.65
N GLU A 130 -6.93 9.66 -4.05
CA GLU A 130 -6.84 9.72 -2.59
C GLU A 130 -7.56 10.98 -2.09
N LEU A 131 -8.33 10.86 -1.01
CA LEU A 131 -9.13 11.97 -0.50
C LEU A 131 -8.31 13.22 -0.13
N GLN A 132 -7.05 13.06 0.26
CA GLN A 132 -6.14 14.20 0.50
C GLN A 132 -5.77 14.98 -0.77
N HIS A 133 -6.06 14.43 -1.95
CA HIS A 133 -5.67 14.95 -3.26
C HIS A 133 -6.83 15.37 -4.13
N ILE A 134 -8.06 15.21 -3.64
CA ILE A 134 -9.23 15.73 -4.31
C ILE A 134 -9.17 17.27 -4.36
N ASP A 135 -9.68 17.83 -5.45
CA ASP A 135 -9.87 19.28 -5.55
C ASP A 135 -10.76 19.78 -4.40
N LYS A 136 -10.38 20.92 -3.80
CA LYS A 136 -11.12 21.49 -2.66
C LYS A 136 -12.58 21.80 -3.00
N SER A 137 -12.88 22.14 -4.26
CA SER A 137 -14.25 22.36 -4.73
C SER A 137 -15.11 21.10 -4.70
N LEU A 138 -14.50 19.91 -4.80
CA LEU A 138 -15.18 18.62 -4.79
C LEU A 138 -15.24 17.99 -3.39
N LEU A 139 -14.53 18.53 -2.40
CA LEU A 139 -14.54 18.03 -1.02
C LEU A 139 -15.95 17.87 -0.43
N PRO A 140 -16.87 18.86 -0.55
CA PRO A 140 -18.22 18.69 0.00
C PRO A 140 -18.96 17.50 -0.61
N THR A 141 -18.81 17.29 -1.91
CA THR A 141 -19.38 16.14 -2.63
C THR A 141 -18.75 14.84 -2.14
N ALA A 142 -17.42 14.75 -2.09
CA ALA A 142 -16.75 13.52 -1.65
C ALA A 142 -17.09 13.15 -0.20
N VAL A 143 -17.16 14.13 0.71
CA VAL A 143 -17.61 13.88 2.09
C VAL A 143 -19.02 13.31 2.10
N ARG A 144 -19.96 13.93 1.36
CA ARG A 144 -21.34 13.43 1.28
C ARG A 144 -21.40 12.00 0.75
N GLU A 145 -20.75 11.71 -0.37
CA GLU A 145 -20.80 10.38 -1.00
C GLU A 145 -20.11 9.30 -0.14
N VAL A 146 -18.94 9.60 0.45
CA VAL A 146 -18.24 8.68 1.34
C VAL A 146 -19.03 8.44 2.63
N THR A 147 -19.62 9.48 3.23
CA THR A 147 -20.50 9.32 4.40
C THR A 147 -21.72 8.46 4.07
N ALA A 148 -22.38 8.71 2.94
CA ALA A 148 -23.50 7.89 2.51
C ALA A 148 -23.11 6.42 2.37
N GLN A 149 -21.97 6.12 1.72
CA GLN A 149 -21.46 4.75 1.58
C GLN A 149 -21.09 4.13 2.94
N LEU A 150 -20.49 4.90 3.85
CA LEU A 150 -20.17 4.45 5.19
C LEU A 150 -21.43 4.02 5.94
N GLU A 151 -22.48 4.85 5.92
CA GLU A 151 -23.73 4.60 6.62
C GLU A 151 -24.56 3.47 6.00
N SER A 152 -24.68 3.44 4.67
CA SER A 152 -25.55 2.48 3.99
C SER A 152 -24.93 1.10 3.83
N THR A 153 -23.60 1.02 3.70
CA THR A 153 -22.93 -0.19 3.20
C THR A 153 -21.83 -0.68 4.13
N ILE A 154 -20.92 0.19 4.57
CA ILE A 154 -19.72 -0.25 5.30
C ILE A 154 -20.03 -0.53 6.77
N LEU A 155 -20.58 0.43 7.51
CA LEU A 155 -20.83 0.31 8.95
C LEU A 155 -21.80 -0.83 9.31
N PRO A 156 -22.92 -1.07 8.57
CA PRO A 156 -23.79 -2.21 8.86
C PRO A 156 -23.06 -3.54 8.77
N GLN A 157 -22.20 -3.71 7.75
CA GLN A 157 -21.42 -4.93 7.58
C GLN A 157 -20.37 -5.09 8.67
N LEU A 158 -19.63 -4.03 9.02
CA LEU A 158 -18.66 -4.10 10.12
C LEU A 158 -19.31 -4.46 11.46
N ARG A 159 -20.50 -3.91 11.76
CA ARG A 159 -21.26 -4.26 12.97
C ARG A 159 -21.64 -5.74 13.01
N SER A 160 -21.93 -6.35 11.85
CA SER A 160 -22.22 -7.78 11.77
C SER A 160 -21.02 -8.69 12.03
N LEU A 161 -19.79 -8.16 11.94
CA LEU A 161 -18.55 -8.90 12.23
C LEU A 161 -18.18 -8.89 13.71
N SER A 162 -18.77 -7.98 14.50
CA SER A 162 -18.55 -7.96 15.94
C SER A 162 -19.39 -9.05 16.59
N PRO A 163 -18.81 -9.95 17.41
CA PRO A 163 -19.61 -10.75 18.34
C PRO A 163 -20.41 -9.77 19.21
N ALA A 164 -21.69 -10.07 19.45
CA ALA A 164 -22.44 -9.43 20.52
C ALA A 164 -21.73 -9.81 21.83
N TRP A 165 -21.07 -8.82 22.45
CA TRP A 165 -20.60 -8.90 23.83
C TRP A 165 -21.62 -8.21 24.72
#